data_AF-A0AAP5WAR2-F1
#
_entry.id   AF-A0AAP5WAR2-F1
#
_cell.length_a   1.000
_cell.length_b   1.000
_cell.length_c   1.000
_cell.angle_alpha   90.00
_cell.angle_beta   90.00
_cell.angle_gamma   90.00
#
_symmetry.space_group_name_H-M   'P 1'
#
loop_
_entity.id
_entity.type
_entity.pdbx_description
1 polymer ?
#
loop_
_entity_poly.entity_id
_entity_poly.type
_entity_poly.pdbx_seq_one_letter_code
_entity_poly.pdbx_strand_id
1 'polypeptide(L)'
;MSEPLTIAPRSDDAPSVPSSSSDAPRGPGGRRALVRRRVFRSPLQRRIVYAVVFELLAILFTTGILAAFGNSGGSSLAVAVVSSTVALLWNIAFNSMFEAVERRAGITGRPWWLRALHAVAFEGGLILFLVPAVALILGVGLWQAFLIEAGLLVFFLVYAAVYAYAFDSVFGLPDSAAGAAR
;
A
#
# COMPACT_ATOMS: atom_id res chain seq x y z
N MET A 1 56.46 18.70 57.19
CA MET A 1 55.77 17.39 57.30
C MET A 1 54.64 17.43 56.30
N SER A 2 54.81 16.70 55.21
CA SER A 2 54.21 16.93 53.90
C SER A 2 52.79 16.36 53.79
N GLU A 3 51.85 17.10 53.17
CA GLU A 3 50.57 16.55 52.68
C GLU A 3 50.82 15.54 51.55
N PRO A 4 50.12 14.39 51.50
CA PRO A 4 50.19 13.50 50.36
C PRO A 4 49.13 13.88 49.31
N LEU A 5 49.58 14.29 48.13
CA LEU A 5 48.75 14.35 46.91
C LEU A 5 48.21 12.94 46.60
N THR A 6 46.91 12.72 46.85
CA THR A 6 46.20 11.55 46.33
C THR A 6 45.83 11.82 44.88
N ILE A 7 46.61 11.24 43.96
CA ILE A 7 46.30 11.22 42.53
C ILE A 7 45.20 10.19 42.30
N ALA A 8 44.00 10.66 41.93
CA ALA A 8 42.91 9.80 41.47
C ALA A 8 43.26 9.18 40.10
N PRO A 9 42.92 7.92 39.83
CA PRO A 9 43.18 7.29 38.54
C PRO A 9 42.31 7.91 37.45
N ARG A 10 42.96 8.22 36.32
CA ARG A 10 42.39 8.80 35.10
C ARG A 10 41.34 7.87 34.51
N SER A 11 40.12 8.36 34.30
CA SER A 11 38.97 7.60 33.80
C SER A 11 38.97 7.43 32.27
N ASP A 12 40.08 7.01 31.68
CA ASP A 12 40.23 6.94 30.22
C ASP A 12 40.71 5.54 29.81
N ASP A 13 39.86 4.52 29.93
CA ASP A 13 40.02 3.24 29.22
C ASP A 13 38.69 2.47 29.24
N ALA A 14 37.63 3.09 28.72
CA ALA A 14 36.49 2.33 28.23
C ALA A 14 36.80 1.93 26.77
N PRO A 15 36.76 0.64 26.39
CA PRO A 15 36.96 0.24 25.00
C PRO A 15 35.93 0.96 24.14
N SER A 16 36.42 1.79 23.22
CA SER A 16 35.62 2.46 22.21
C SER A 16 34.94 1.40 21.35
N VAL A 17 33.67 1.13 21.65
CA VAL A 17 32.82 0.27 20.82
C VAL A 17 32.89 0.81 19.39
N PRO A 18 33.36 0.05 18.39
CA PRO A 18 33.45 0.54 17.03
C PRO A 18 32.05 0.93 16.54
N SER A 19 31.88 2.22 16.21
CA SER A 19 30.63 2.86 15.78
C SER A 19 30.23 2.51 14.33
N SER A 20 30.48 1.27 13.88
CA SER A 20 30.44 0.92 12.46
C SER A 20 29.13 0.30 11.96
N SER A 21 27.94 0.65 12.49
CA SER A 21 26.70 0.06 11.96
C SER A 21 25.42 0.91 11.99
N SER A 22 25.51 2.24 12.06
CA SER A 22 24.34 3.09 12.30
C SER A 22 23.68 3.72 11.06
N ASP A 23 24.22 3.57 9.84
CA ASP A 23 23.72 4.36 8.68
C ASP A 23 23.14 3.56 7.50
N ALA A 24 23.00 2.24 7.64
CA ALA A 24 22.37 1.43 6.59
C ALA A 24 20.83 1.56 6.61
N PRO A 25 20.16 1.74 5.45
CA PRO A 25 18.69 1.77 5.39
C PRO A 25 18.07 0.52 6.02
N ARG A 26 17.03 0.72 6.85
CA ARG A 26 16.29 -0.38 7.51
C ARG A 26 15.03 -0.70 6.71
N GLY A 27 14.76 -1.97 6.51
CA GLY A 27 13.52 -2.50 5.97
C GLY A 27 12.49 -2.83 7.06
N PRO A 28 11.39 -3.50 6.69
CA PRO A 28 10.31 -3.85 7.62
C PRO A 28 10.80 -4.65 8.82
N GLY A 29 10.24 -4.36 10.00
CA GLY A 29 10.59 -5.06 11.26
C GLY A 29 12.02 -4.80 11.75
N GLY A 30 12.67 -3.72 11.31
CA GLY A 30 14.02 -3.34 11.75
C GLY A 30 15.15 -4.13 11.09
N ARG A 31 14.84 -5.03 10.14
CA ARG A 31 15.83 -5.77 9.35
C ARG A 31 16.64 -4.81 8.48
N ARG A 32 17.88 -5.14 8.15
CA ARG A 32 18.68 -4.35 7.20
C ARG A 32 18.10 -4.51 5.80
N ALA A 33 17.92 -3.40 5.08
CA ALA A 33 17.51 -3.47 3.68
C ALA A 33 18.56 -4.22 2.85
N LEU A 34 18.11 -4.95 1.83
CA LEU A 34 19.00 -5.74 0.96
C LEU A 34 19.99 -4.81 0.24
N VAL A 35 19.50 -3.68 -0.25
CA VAL A 35 20.35 -2.62 -0.80
C VAL A 35 20.87 -1.77 0.34
N ARG A 36 22.13 -1.99 0.73
CA ARG A 36 22.79 -1.32 1.86
C ARG A 36 23.13 0.17 1.61
N ARG A 37 22.68 0.75 0.49
CA ARG A 37 22.91 2.15 0.10
C ARG A 37 21.58 2.84 -0.17
N ARG A 38 21.50 4.14 0.11
CA ARG A 38 20.34 4.95 -0.30
C ARG A 38 20.32 5.07 -1.82
N VAL A 39 19.38 4.37 -2.46
CA VAL A 39 19.21 4.38 -3.92
C VAL A 39 18.47 5.64 -4.38
N PHE A 40 17.47 6.07 -3.60
CA PHE A 40 16.63 7.22 -3.93
C PHE A 40 17.20 8.49 -3.30
N ARG A 41 17.31 9.55 -4.11
CA ARG A 41 17.81 10.86 -3.64
C ARG A 41 16.72 11.74 -3.05
N SER A 42 15.46 11.48 -3.38
CA SER A 42 14.31 12.21 -2.83
C SER A 42 13.12 11.29 -2.55
N PRO A 43 12.23 11.66 -1.61
CA PRO A 43 10.99 10.93 -1.35
C PRO A 43 10.08 10.83 -2.57
N LEU A 44 10.05 11.88 -3.41
CA LEU A 44 9.28 11.90 -4.64
C LEU A 44 9.79 10.87 -5.64
N GLN A 45 11.12 10.77 -5.82
CA GLN A 45 11.73 9.79 -6.71
C GLN A 45 11.38 8.36 -6.27
N ARG A 46 11.46 8.07 -4.97
CA ARG A 46 11.05 6.76 -4.43
C ARG A 46 9.57 6.47 -4.72
N ARG A 47 8.68 7.44 -4.50
CA ARG A 47 7.24 7.30 -4.77
C ARG A 47 6.94 7.04 -6.24
N ILE A 48 7.59 7.77 -7.14
CA ILE A 48 7.42 7.58 -8.59
C ILE A 48 7.90 6.19 -9.00
N VAL A 49 9.11 5.79 -8.60
CA VAL A 49 9.64 4.45 -8.94
C VAL A 49 8.75 3.35 -8.36
N TYR A 50 8.31 3.50 -7.11
CA TYR A 50 7.37 2.57 -6.48
C TYR A 50 6.09 2.43 -7.31
N ALA A 51 5.46 3.55 -7.69
CA ALA A 51 4.20 3.56 -8.43
C ALA A 51 4.36 3.01 -9.85
N VAL A 52 5.40 3.40 -10.58
CA VAL A 52 5.64 2.95 -11.96
C VAL A 52 5.90 1.44 -12.00
N VAL A 53 6.77 0.93 -11.12
CA VAL A 53 7.06 -0.52 -11.08
C VAL A 53 5.82 -1.31 -10.65
N PHE A 54 5.06 -0.79 -9.67
CA PHE A 54 3.81 -1.39 -9.25
C PHE A 54 2.80 -1.50 -10.40
N GLU A 55 2.65 -0.43 -11.18
CA GLU A 55 1.70 -0.35 -12.30
C GLU A 55 2.11 -1.28 -13.45
N LEU A 56 3.40 -1.32 -13.82
CA LEU A 56 3.89 -2.20 -14.87
C LEU A 56 3.68 -3.68 -14.53
N LEU A 57 3.93 -4.07 -13.28
CA LEU A 57 3.68 -5.42 -12.81
C LEU A 57 2.18 -5.72 -12.71
N ALA A 58 1.35 -4.75 -12.31
CA ALA A 58 -0.09 -4.89 -12.30
C ALA A 58 -0.65 -5.17 -13.70
N ILE A 59 -0.20 -4.41 -14.71
CA ILE A 59 -0.57 -4.63 -16.11
C ILE A 59 -0.15 -6.03 -16.57
N LEU A 60 1.09 -6.44 -16.25
CA LEU A 60 1.62 -7.76 -16.60
C LEU A 60 0.78 -8.89 -15.98
N PHE A 61 0.48 -8.81 -14.68
CA PHE A 61 -0.31 -9.83 -13.98
C PHE A 61 -1.75 -9.87 -14.48
N THR A 62 -2.43 -8.73 -14.62
CA THR A 62 -3.80 -8.68 -15.14
C THR A 62 -3.87 -9.26 -16.54
N THR A 63 -2.93 -8.90 -17.41
CA THR A 63 -2.85 -9.44 -18.78
C THR A 63 -2.64 -10.95 -18.77
N GLY A 64 -1.73 -11.46 -17.93
CA GLY A 64 -1.46 -12.89 -17.81
C GLY A 64 -2.64 -13.69 -17.24
N ILE A 65 -3.28 -13.18 -16.19
CA ILE A 65 -4.46 -13.80 -15.57
C ILE A 65 -5.59 -13.88 -16.59
N LEU A 66 -5.93 -12.78 -17.26
CA LEU A 66 -7.04 -12.75 -18.21
C LEU A 66 -6.74 -13.54 -19.48
N ALA A 67 -5.49 -13.57 -19.95
CA ALA A 67 -5.05 -14.43 -21.04
C ALA A 67 -5.18 -15.93 -20.70
N ALA A 68 -4.90 -16.32 -19.45
CA ALA A 68 -5.12 -17.70 -18.99
C ALA A 68 -6.61 -18.11 -19.02
N PHE A 69 -7.53 -17.14 -18.93
CA PHE A 69 -8.97 -17.32 -19.13
C PHE A 69 -9.42 -17.14 -20.60
N GLY A 70 -8.49 -17.05 -21.55
CA GLY A 70 -8.79 -16.94 -22.98
C GLY A 70 -9.18 -15.55 -23.47
N ASN A 71 -8.99 -14.51 -22.66
CA ASN A 71 -9.32 -13.13 -23.04
C ASN A 71 -8.14 -12.46 -23.74
N SER A 72 -8.40 -11.71 -24.81
CA SER A 72 -7.37 -10.94 -25.52
C SER A 72 -6.92 -9.73 -24.69
N GLY A 73 -5.67 -9.28 -24.86
CA GLY A 73 -5.08 -8.20 -24.04
C GLY A 73 -5.82 -6.85 -24.12
N GLY A 74 -6.56 -6.58 -25.20
CA GLY A 74 -7.31 -5.34 -25.39
C GLY A 74 -8.50 -5.19 -24.44
N SER A 75 -9.27 -6.25 -24.21
CA SER A 75 -10.39 -6.23 -23.27
C SER A 75 -9.93 -6.19 -21.82
N SER A 76 -8.74 -6.74 -21.53
CA SER A 76 -8.10 -6.71 -20.21
C SER A 76 -7.73 -5.30 -19.76
N LEU A 77 -7.12 -4.51 -20.65
CA LEU A 77 -6.81 -3.10 -20.38
C LEU A 77 -8.09 -2.27 -20.22
N ALA A 78 -9.12 -2.52 -21.04
CA ALA A 78 -10.41 -1.85 -20.93
C ALA A 78 -11.08 -2.12 -19.58
N VAL A 79 -11.08 -3.37 -19.10
CA VAL A 79 -11.59 -3.73 -17.76
C VAL A 79 -10.85 -2.96 -16.67
N ALA A 80 -9.51 -2.91 -16.71
CA ALA A 80 -8.73 -2.21 -15.69
C ALA A 80 -9.02 -0.69 -15.66
N VAL A 81 -9.06 -0.04 -16.82
CA VAL A 81 -9.31 1.40 -16.95
C VAL A 81 -10.74 1.75 -16.53
N VAL A 82 -11.75 1.00 -17.00
CA VAL A 82 -13.15 1.24 -16.65
C VAL A 82 -13.38 0.99 -15.16
N SER A 83 -12.91 -0.14 -14.62
CA SER A 83 -13.11 -0.50 -13.21
C SER A 83 -12.45 0.50 -12.26
N SER A 84 -11.22 0.94 -12.55
CA SER A 84 -10.55 1.97 -11.74
C SER A 84 -11.27 3.33 -11.81
N THR A 85 -11.77 3.72 -13.00
CA THR A 85 -12.53 4.95 -13.18
C THR A 85 -13.86 4.90 -12.41
N VAL A 86 -14.62 3.81 -12.55
CA VAL A 86 -15.89 3.62 -11.85
C VAL A 86 -15.66 3.59 -10.34
N ALA A 87 -14.62 2.89 -9.86
CA ALA A 87 -14.28 2.84 -8.45
C ALA A 87 -13.95 4.23 -7.89
N LEU A 88 -13.18 5.04 -8.62
CA LEU A 88 -12.83 6.40 -8.21
C LEU A 88 -14.07 7.31 -8.14
N LEU A 89 -14.89 7.32 -9.20
CA LEU A 89 -16.10 8.14 -9.26
C LEU A 89 -17.10 7.73 -8.19
N TRP A 90 -17.30 6.42 -7.98
CA TRP A 90 -18.18 5.91 -6.94
C TRP A 90 -17.67 6.25 -5.54
N ASN A 91 -16.36 6.15 -5.29
CA ASN A 91 -15.77 6.55 -4.01
C ASN A 91 -16.05 8.02 -3.67
N ILE A 92 -15.89 8.91 -4.65
CA ILE A 92 -16.20 10.33 -4.44
C ILE A 92 -17.70 10.53 -4.21
N ALA A 93 -18.54 9.95 -5.08
CA ALA A 93 -20.00 10.12 -5.02
C ALA A 93 -20.60 9.56 -3.72
N PHE A 94 -20.22 8.33 -3.35
CA PHE A 94 -20.73 7.64 -2.18
C PHE A 94 -20.31 8.34 -0.88
N ASN A 95 -19.03 8.69 -0.72
CA ASN A 95 -18.57 9.43 0.45
C ASN A 95 -19.30 10.77 0.57
N SER A 96 -19.45 11.51 -0.53
CA SER A 96 -20.14 12.81 -0.55
C SER A 96 -21.62 12.66 -0.16
N MET A 97 -22.31 11.66 -0.71
CA MET A 97 -23.72 11.37 -0.40
C MET A 97 -23.87 10.96 1.07
N PHE A 98 -23.02 10.07 1.55
CA PHE A 98 -23.11 9.56 2.91
C PHE A 98 -22.82 10.65 3.95
N GLU A 99 -21.80 11.49 3.71
CA GLU A 99 -21.55 12.66 4.55
C GLU A 99 -22.73 13.64 4.54
N ALA A 100 -23.37 13.86 3.40
CA ALA A 100 -24.56 14.72 3.32
C ALA A 100 -25.72 14.16 4.14
N VAL A 101 -25.94 12.83 4.09
CA VAL A 101 -26.95 12.13 4.90
C VAL A 101 -26.62 12.27 6.39
N GLU A 102 -25.38 12.05 6.80
CA GLU A 102 -24.97 12.18 8.21
C GLU A 102 -25.13 13.59 8.73
N ARG A 103 -24.75 14.61 7.93
CA ARG A 103 -24.96 16.02 8.27
C ARG A 103 -26.44 16.34 8.41
N ARG A 104 -27.28 15.82 7.50
CA ARG A 104 -28.74 16.04 7.53
C ARG A 104 -29.41 15.35 8.72
N ALA A 105 -28.90 14.19 9.11
CA ALA A 105 -29.40 13.40 10.24
C ALA A 105 -28.80 13.83 11.60
N GLY A 106 -27.85 14.77 11.63
CA GLY A 106 -27.22 15.26 12.86
C GLY A 106 -26.38 14.21 13.60
N ILE A 107 -25.88 13.19 12.89
CA ILE A 107 -25.17 12.07 13.51
C ILE A 107 -23.77 12.52 13.94
N THR A 108 -23.47 12.41 15.23
CA THR A 108 -22.15 12.68 15.81
C THR A 108 -21.55 11.39 16.38
N GLY A 109 -20.23 11.19 16.23
CA GLY A 109 -19.50 10.05 16.79
C GLY A 109 -19.48 8.75 15.96
N ARG A 110 -20.22 8.66 14.83
CA ARG A 110 -20.31 7.50 13.90
C ARG A 110 -20.29 6.14 14.63
N PRO A 111 -21.45 5.63 15.09
CA PRO A 111 -21.52 4.35 15.80
C PRO A 111 -21.07 3.19 14.89
N TRP A 112 -20.63 2.09 15.51
CA TRP A 112 -20.04 0.95 14.78
C TRP A 112 -20.98 0.35 13.72
N TRP A 113 -22.28 0.29 13.99
CA TRP A 113 -23.28 -0.24 13.05
C TRP A 113 -23.41 0.65 11.80
N LEU A 114 -23.23 1.96 11.95
CA LEU A 114 -23.26 2.90 10.83
C LEU A 114 -22.01 2.77 9.96
N ARG A 115 -20.87 2.42 10.56
CA ARG A 115 -19.63 2.08 9.83
C ARG A 115 -19.80 0.77 9.05
N ALA A 116 -20.45 -0.23 9.64
CA ALA A 116 -20.78 -1.48 8.97
C ALA A 116 -21.75 -1.24 7.80
N LEU A 117 -22.82 -0.46 8.02
CA LEU A 117 -23.76 -0.08 6.97
C LEU A 117 -23.06 0.68 5.83
N HIS A 118 -22.19 1.63 6.17
CA HIS A 118 -21.38 2.37 5.20
C HIS A 118 -20.52 1.44 4.34
N ALA A 119 -19.79 0.51 4.97
CA ALA A 119 -18.96 -0.44 4.26
C ALA A 119 -19.79 -1.38 3.35
N VAL A 120 -20.89 -1.93 3.85
CA VAL A 120 -21.77 -2.82 3.08
C VAL A 120 -22.42 -2.09 1.91
N ALA A 121 -22.91 -0.87 2.12
CA ALA A 121 -23.53 -0.07 1.06
C ALA A 121 -22.49 0.41 0.03
N PHE A 122 -21.27 0.71 0.45
CA PHE A 122 -20.17 1.07 -0.44
C PHE A 122 -19.84 -0.10 -1.37
N GLU A 123 -19.55 -1.26 -0.79
CA GLU A 123 -19.12 -2.46 -1.50
C GLU A 123 -20.24 -2.99 -2.40
N GLY A 124 -21.47 -3.05 -1.88
CA GLY A 124 -22.64 -3.47 -2.64
C GLY A 124 -22.94 -2.54 -3.81
N GLY A 125 -22.80 -1.23 -3.60
CA GLY A 125 -22.92 -0.24 -4.67
C GLY A 125 -21.86 -0.42 -5.76
N LEU A 126 -20.58 -0.62 -5.38
CA LEU A 126 -19.50 -0.88 -6.34
C LEU A 126 -19.78 -2.12 -7.19
N ILE A 127 -20.18 -3.22 -6.56
CA ILE A 127 -20.50 -4.48 -7.24
C ILE A 127 -21.61 -4.26 -8.29
N LEU A 128 -22.62 -3.46 -7.96
CA LEU A 128 -23.74 -3.17 -8.86
C LEU A 128 -23.31 -2.44 -10.15
N PHE A 129 -22.22 -1.67 -10.12
CA PHE A 129 -21.69 -0.98 -11.30
C PHE A 129 -20.57 -1.75 -12.00
N LEU A 130 -19.61 -2.32 -11.24
CA LEU A 130 -18.45 -3.00 -11.82
C LEU A 130 -18.84 -4.31 -12.48
N VAL A 131 -19.65 -5.15 -11.83
CA VAL A 131 -19.96 -6.48 -12.36
C VAL A 131 -20.66 -6.41 -13.73
N PRO A 132 -21.69 -5.55 -13.95
CA PRO A 132 -22.26 -5.40 -15.27
C PRO A 132 -21.28 -4.82 -16.29
N ALA A 133 -20.45 -3.85 -15.91
CA ALA A 133 -19.45 -3.27 -16.82
C ALA A 133 -18.45 -4.33 -17.30
N VAL A 134 -17.94 -5.16 -16.40
CA VAL A 134 -17.01 -6.25 -16.72
C VAL A 134 -17.68 -7.34 -17.54
N ALA A 135 -18.91 -7.72 -17.20
CA ALA A 135 -19.71 -8.66 -17.97
C ALA A 135 -19.88 -8.19 -19.43
N LEU A 136 -20.17 -6.90 -19.63
CA LEU A 136 -20.30 -6.31 -20.96
C LEU A 136 -18.97 -6.26 -21.73
N ILE A 137 -17.87 -5.88 -21.07
CA ILE A 137 -16.55 -5.75 -21.72
C ILE A 137 -15.99 -7.12 -22.13
N LEU A 138 -16.16 -8.13 -21.28
CA LEU A 138 -15.63 -9.48 -21.51
C LEU A 138 -16.61 -10.41 -22.23
N GLY A 139 -17.89 -10.02 -22.37
CA GLY A 139 -18.92 -10.87 -22.98
C GLY A 139 -19.25 -12.11 -22.16
N VAL A 140 -19.15 -12.03 -20.83
CA VAL A 140 -19.38 -13.15 -19.89
C VAL A 140 -20.64 -12.93 -19.06
N GLY A 141 -21.16 -13.99 -18.43
CA GLY A 141 -22.31 -13.88 -17.52
C GLY A 141 -21.97 -13.11 -16.23
N LEU A 142 -22.98 -12.52 -15.58
CA LEU A 142 -22.81 -11.72 -14.36
C LEU A 142 -22.12 -12.50 -13.22
N TRP A 143 -22.43 -13.78 -13.06
CA TRP A 143 -21.77 -14.63 -12.06
C TRP A 143 -20.27 -14.79 -12.33
N GLN A 144 -19.91 -14.99 -13.60
CA GLN A 144 -18.51 -15.11 -14.00
C GLN A 144 -17.78 -13.77 -13.86
N ALA A 145 -18.40 -12.65 -14.24
CA ALA A 145 -17.84 -11.32 -14.05
C ALA A 145 -17.61 -11.00 -12.56
N PHE A 146 -18.56 -11.37 -11.68
CA PHE A 146 -18.41 -11.24 -10.24
C PHE A 146 -17.21 -12.05 -9.72
N LEU A 147 -17.04 -13.29 -10.16
CA LEU A 147 -15.90 -14.11 -9.77
C LEU A 147 -14.56 -13.56 -10.28
N ILE A 148 -14.52 -13.00 -11.50
CA ILE A 148 -13.33 -12.33 -12.05
C ILE A 148 -12.97 -11.13 -11.18
N GLU A 149 -13.93 -10.26 -10.86
CA GLU A 149 -13.70 -9.08 -10.02
C GLU A 149 -13.28 -9.45 -8.60
N ALA A 150 -13.95 -10.42 -7.97
CA ALA A 150 -13.57 -10.89 -6.64
C ALA A 150 -12.15 -11.50 -6.64
N GLY A 151 -11.81 -12.29 -7.67
CA GLY A 151 -10.49 -12.87 -7.83
C GLY A 151 -9.40 -11.82 -8.04
N LEU A 152 -9.64 -10.82 -8.91
CA LEU A 152 -8.73 -9.71 -9.14
C LEU A 152 -8.54 -8.87 -7.87
N LEU A 153 -9.61 -8.57 -7.14
CA LEU A 153 -9.56 -7.80 -5.90
C LEU A 153 -8.71 -8.51 -4.83
N VAL A 154 -8.96 -9.79 -4.59
CA VAL A 154 -8.18 -10.60 -3.62
C VAL A 154 -6.72 -10.70 -4.07
N PHE A 155 -6.47 -10.94 -5.36
CA PHE A 155 -5.12 -10.99 -5.91
C PHE A 155 -4.38 -9.66 -5.71
N PHE A 156 -4.99 -8.53 -6.08
CA PHE A 156 -4.39 -7.21 -5.95
C PHE A 156 -4.19 -6.78 -4.50
N LEU A 157 -5.06 -7.21 -3.58
CA LEU A 157 -4.90 -6.99 -2.15
C LEU A 157 -3.63 -7.66 -1.62
N VAL A 158 -3.46 -8.95 -1.93
CA VAL A 158 -2.27 -9.72 -1.52
C VAL A 158 -1.03 -9.16 -2.22
N TYR A 159 -1.11 -8.92 -3.52
CA TYR A 159 -0.03 -8.35 -4.31
C TYR A 159 0.45 -7.01 -3.75
N ALA A 160 -0.46 -6.08 -3.42
CA ALA A 160 -0.09 -4.78 -2.88
C ALA A 160 0.64 -4.90 -1.54
N ALA A 161 0.19 -5.79 -0.65
CA ALA A 161 0.85 -6.04 0.63
C ALA A 161 2.24 -6.66 0.45
N VAL A 162 2.35 -7.68 -0.41
CA VAL A 162 3.62 -8.37 -0.71
C VAL A 162 4.59 -7.42 -1.40
N TYR A 163 4.13 -6.64 -2.36
CA TYR A 163 4.94 -5.66 -3.08
C TYR A 163 5.45 -4.57 -2.14
N ALA A 164 4.60 -3.99 -1.29
CA ALA A 164 5.01 -3.00 -0.30
C ALA A 164 6.12 -3.56 0.61
N TYR A 165 5.90 -4.76 1.16
CA TYR A 165 6.89 -5.43 1.99
C TYR A 165 8.20 -5.72 1.25
N ALA A 166 8.12 -6.25 0.03
CA ALA A 166 9.29 -6.60 -0.78
C ALA A 166 10.09 -5.36 -1.18
N PHE A 167 9.41 -4.31 -1.66
CA PHE A 167 10.05 -3.05 -2.05
C PHE A 167 10.78 -2.41 -0.86
N ASP A 168 10.14 -2.38 0.32
CA ASP A 168 10.74 -1.83 1.53
C ASP A 168 11.86 -2.73 2.07
N SER A 169 11.78 -4.04 1.88
CA SER A 169 12.85 -4.97 2.23
C SER A 169 14.07 -4.80 1.32
N VAL A 170 13.85 -4.46 0.04
CA VAL A 170 14.91 -4.24 -0.93
C VAL A 170 15.58 -2.88 -0.72
N PHE A 171 14.79 -1.80 -0.68
CA PHE A 171 15.31 -0.42 -0.72
C PHE A 171 15.31 0.31 0.61
N GLY A 172 14.69 -0.28 1.64
CA GLY A 172 14.51 0.36 2.95
C GLY A 172 13.22 1.18 3.04
N LEU A 173 12.81 1.41 4.28
CA LEU A 173 11.64 2.20 4.65
C LEU A 173 11.78 3.66 4.18
N PRO A 174 10.67 4.33 3.84
CA PRO A 174 10.70 5.75 3.55
C PRO A 174 11.14 6.57 4.77
N ASP A 175 11.77 7.72 4.55
CA ASP A 175 12.36 8.55 5.62
C ASP A 175 11.33 8.93 6.71
N SER A 176 10.06 9.09 6.33
CA SER A 176 8.95 9.35 7.26
C SER A 176 8.70 8.21 8.24
N ALA A 177 8.95 6.96 7.85
CA ALA A 177 8.83 5.77 8.69
C ALA A 177 10.14 5.45 9.42
N ALA A 178 11.29 5.80 8.84
CA ALA A 178 12.60 5.63 9.48
C ALA A 178 12.83 6.57 10.68
N GLY A 179 12.09 7.68 10.75
CA GLY A 179 12.17 8.67 11.84
C GLY A 179 11.41 8.33 13.12
N ALA A 180 10.48 7.37 13.11
CA ALA A 180 9.64 7.03 14.27
C ALA A 180 10.31 6.12 15.32
N ALA A 181 11.59 5.75 15.11
CA ALA A 181 12.36 4.88 15.99
C ALA A 181 13.57 5.60 16.61
N ARG A 182 13.44 6.90 16.91
CA ARG A 182 14.43 7.68 17.67
C ARG A 182 13.88 8.04 19.04
#